data_AF-A0A1S1L362-F1
#
_entry.id   AF-A0A1S1L362-F1
#
_cell.length_a   1.000
_cell.length_b   1.000
_cell.length_c   1.000
_cell.angle_alpha   90.00
_cell.angle_beta   90.00
_cell.angle_gamma   90.00
#
_symmetry.space_group_name_H-M   'P 1'
#
loop_
_entity.id
_entity.type
_entity.pdbx_description
1 polymer ?
#
loop_
_entity_poly.entity_id
_entity_poly.type
_entity_poly.pdbx_seq_one_letter_code
_entity_poly.pdbx_strand_id
1 'polypeptide(L)'
;MLKSLVSLTTVCALALTAPLAFADPEDPAPVPAQPVANDAPPPPDGFIASAEPGNLITPDGWTVTVAGKNETLLPVAPLTTALSSREYIVGGSFIGAVSGAGKTKLAGGSLEAGYQIGCGIMGGPVELTAGIGLTGGFGTGGLTSVSLPINGLVKVDLKPGQVTIVPVNKKTFEGKTTRTTITGFRIKIDSCVGQSFIRSYATMTSSTDNTDDVVTYMGVTKAV
;
A
#
# COMPACT_ATOMS: atom_id res chain seq x y z
N MET A 1 30.46 -57.47 -41.12
CA MET A 1 29.90 -56.61 -40.06
C MET A 1 28.51 -56.20 -40.50
N LEU A 2 27.51 -56.78 -39.84
CA LEU A 2 26.14 -56.96 -40.32
C LEU A 2 25.21 -55.91 -39.66
N LYS A 3 24.51 -55.11 -40.47
CA LYS A 3 23.31 -54.32 -40.13
C LYS A 3 22.31 -54.68 -41.25
N SER A 4 21.03 -54.98 -41.05
CA SER A 4 20.08 -54.66 -39.99
C SER A 4 18.89 -55.65 -40.05
N LEU A 5 18.23 -55.89 -38.90
CA LEU A 5 16.97 -56.63 -38.71
C LEU A 5 15.80 -55.93 -39.44
N VAL A 6 14.94 -56.61 -40.22
CA VAL A 6 13.76 -57.48 -39.93
C VAL A 6 12.50 -56.75 -39.42
N SER A 7 11.53 -56.64 -40.35
CA SER A 7 10.05 -56.77 -40.30
C SER A 7 9.19 -56.16 -39.18
N LEU A 8 8.10 -55.45 -39.57
CA LEU A 8 6.76 -56.07 -39.65
C LEU A 8 5.76 -55.22 -40.47
N THR A 9 5.14 -55.88 -41.44
CA THR A 9 3.98 -55.44 -42.23
C THR A 9 2.67 -55.65 -41.45
N THR A 10 1.76 -54.67 -41.48
CA THR A 10 0.31 -54.92 -41.41
C THR A 10 -0.41 -53.92 -42.32
N VAL A 11 -1.04 -54.46 -43.37
CA VAL A 11 -1.97 -53.78 -44.27
C VAL A 11 -3.38 -53.96 -43.71
N CYS A 12 -4.19 -52.89 -43.68
CA CYS A 12 -5.64 -53.01 -43.82
C CYS A 12 -6.18 -51.75 -44.53
N ALA A 13 -7.09 -51.98 -45.47
CA ALA A 13 -7.47 -51.09 -46.56
C ALA A 13 -8.68 -50.18 -46.26
N LEU A 14 -9.05 -49.41 -47.29
CA LEU A 14 -10.27 -48.61 -47.51
C LEU A 14 -10.24 -47.18 -46.92
N ALA A 15 -10.59 -46.10 -47.62
CA ALA A 15 -11.36 -45.93 -48.84
C ALA A 15 -11.02 -44.60 -49.54
N LEU A 16 -11.43 -44.56 -50.82
CA LEU A 16 -11.48 -43.45 -51.78
C LEU A 16 -11.68 -42.03 -51.19
N THR A 17 -10.95 -41.04 -51.74
CA THR A 17 -11.47 -39.92 -52.57
C THR A 17 -10.35 -38.93 -52.95
N ALA A 18 -10.34 -38.50 -54.21
CA ALA A 18 -9.41 -37.53 -54.81
C ALA A 18 -9.96 -36.08 -54.71
N PRO A 19 -9.37 -35.06 -55.39
CA PRO A 19 -8.11 -34.39 -55.12
C PRO A 19 -8.28 -32.90 -54.73
N LEU A 20 -7.17 -32.31 -54.31
CA LEU A 20 -6.81 -30.87 -54.16
C LEU A 20 -7.86 -29.81 -54.58
N ALA A 21 -8.31 -29.04 -53.59
CA ALA A 21 -8.87 -27.70 -53.76
C ALA A 21 -8.20 -26.75 -52.76
N PHE A 22 -7.73 -25.60 -53.24
CA PHE A 22 -7.34 -24.45 -52.42
C PHE A 22 -8.57 -23.98 -51.62
N ALA A 23 -8.46 -23.87 -50.30
CA ALA A 23 -9.43 -23.18 -49.46
C ALA A 23 -8.72 -22.08 -48.67
N ASP A 24 -9.30 -20.88 -48.75
CA ASP A 24 -8.95 -19.64 -48.05
C ASP A 24 -8.75 -19.85 -46.53
N PRO A 25 -7.97 -19.00 -45.85
CA PRO A 25 -8.05 -18.88 -44.40
C PRO A 25 -9.43 -18.33 -44.03
N GLU A 26 -10.25 -19.12 -43.35
CA GLU A 26 -11.47 -18.65 -42.70
C GLU A 26 -11.15 -17.54 -41.70
N ASP A 27 -11.79 -16.38 -41.88
CA ASP A 27 -11.87 -15.31 -40.88
C ASP A 27 -12.35 -15.91 -39.54
N PRO A 28 -11.65 -15.66 -38.41
CA PRO A 28 -12.16 -16.05 -37.12
C PRO A 28 -13.45 -15.27 -36.82
N ALA A 29 -14.54 -15.99 -36.55
CA ALA A 29 -15.79 -15.41 -36.11
C ALA A 29 -15.58 -14.44 -34.92
N PRO A 30 -16.30 -13.30 -34.85
CA PRO A 30 -16.13 -12.35 -33.77
C PRO A 30 -16.50 -13.00 -32.43
N VAL A 31 -15.52 -13.06 -31.53
CA VAL A 31 -15.73 -13.43 -30.13
C VAL A 31 -16.72 -12.42 -29.53
N PRO A 32 -17.80 -12.84 -28.83
CA PRO A 32 -18.69 -11.90 -28.18
C PRO A 32 -17.89 -11.09 -27.15
N ALA A 33 -17.88 -9.77 -27.33
CA ALA A 33 -17.20 -8.84 -26.43
C ALA A 33 -17.69 -9.05 -25.00
N GLN A 34 -16.80 -9.46 -24.11
CA GLN A 34 -17.10 -9.42 -22.68
C GLN A 34 -17.30 -7.95 -22.30
N PRO A 35 -18.36 -7.60 -21.53
CA PRO A 35 -18.54 -6.22 -21.11
C PRO A 35 -17.32 -5.82 -20.29
N VAL A 36 -16.58 -4.83 -20.79
CA VAL A 36 -15.59 -4.11 -20.00
C VAL A 36 -16.31 -3.64 -18.74
N ALA A 37 -15.77 -4.00 -17.57
CA ALA A 37 -16.22 -3.40 -16.33
C ALA A 37 -16.17 -1.88 -16.55
N ASN A 38 -17.25 -1.17 -16.23
CA ASN A 38 -17.22 0.29 -16.19
C ASN A 38 -16.17 0.67 -15.15
N ASP A 39 -14.94 0.91 -15.59
CA ASP A 39 -13.96 1.66 -14.81
C ASP A 39 -14.57 3.04 -14.62
N ALA A 40 -15.11 3.26 -13.43
CA ALA A 40 -15.56 4.57 -13.00
C ALA A 40 -14.42 5.56 -13.29
N PRO A 41 -14.71 6.78 -13.77
CA PRO A 41 -13.69 7.79 -14.00
C PRO A 41 -12.78 7.88 -12.76
N PRO A 42 -11.45 7.97 -12.92
CA PRO A 42 -10.57 8.14 -11.78
C PRO A 42 -11.14 9.28 -10.94
N PRO A 43 -11.33 9.08 -9.63
CA PRO A 43 -11.89 10.09 -8.76
C PRO A 43 -11.13 11.41 -8.97
N PRO A 44 -11.79 12.59 -8.89
CA PRO A 44 -11.10 13.86 -9.01
C PRO A 44 -9.86 13.88 -8.09
N ASP A 45 -8.82 14.65 -8.44
CA ASP A 45 -7.50 14.54 -7.80
C ASP A 45 -7.57 14.35 -6.28
N GLY A 46 -7.14 13.18 -5.82
CA GLY A 46 -7.06 12.83 -4.40
C GLY A 46 -8.25 12.06 -3.83
N PHE A 47 -9.41 11.96 -4.46
CA PHE A 47 -10.51 11.16 -3.89
C PHE A 47 -10.16 9.67 -3.79
N ILE A 48 -10.61 9.02 -2.71
CA ILE A 48 -10.44 7.58 -2.48
C ILE A 48 -11.77 6.98 -2.00
N ALA A 49 -12.05 5.76 -2.45
CA ALA A 49 -13.22 5.02 -1.99
C ALA A 49 -13.11 4.74 -0.48
N SER A 50 -14.21 4.97 0.23
CA SER A 50 -14.34 4.51 1.61
C SER A 50 -14.46 2.99 1.63
N ALA A 51 -13.70 2.35 2.51
CA ALA A 51 -13.82 0.92 2.81
C ALA A 51 -15.13 0.59 3.56
N GLU A 52 -15.34 -0.70 3.82
CA GLU A 52 -16.48 -1.19 4.59
C GLU A 52 -16.47 -0.63 6.03
N PRO A 53 -17.63 -0.25 6.60
CA PRO A 53 -17.73 0.16 8.00
C PRO A 53 -17.25 -0.91 8.98
N GLY A 54 -16.63 -0.47 10.07
CA GLY A 54 -16.40 -1.32 11.23
C GLY A 54 -17.70 -1.48 12.00
N ASN A 55 -18.14 -2.72 12.24
CA ASN A 55 -19.35 -3.04 12.99
C ASN A 55 -19.02 -3.97 14.16
N LEU A 56 -19.58 -3.66 15.33
CA LEU A 56 -19.45 -4.44 16.55
C LEU A 56 -20.83 -4.59 17.20
N ILE A 57 -21.23 -5.83 17.47
CA ILE A 57 -22.35 -6.12 18.38
C ILE A 57 -21.74 -6.38 19.75
N THR A 58 -22.07 -5.53 20.71
CA THR A 58 -21.55 -5.61 22.07
C THR A 58 -22.27 -6.70 22.87
N PRO A 59 -21.65 -7.27 23.91
CA PRO A 59 -22.27 -8.33 24.72
C PRO A 59 -23.60 -7.93 25.40
N ASP A 60 -23.80 -6.64 25.63
CA ASP A 60 -25.03 -6.07 26.19
C ASP A 60 -26.11 -5.75 25.13
N GLY A 61 -25.82 -5.95 23.84
CA GLY A 61 -26.79 -5.89 22.74
C GLY A 61 -26.83 -4.56 21.98
N TRP A 62 -25.85 -3.67 22.17
CA TRP A 62 -25.68 -2.50 21.30
C TRP A 62 -25.02 -2.88 19.98
N THR A 63 -25.32 -2.13 18.93
CA THR A 63 -24.62 -2.18 17.65
C THR A 63 -23.84 -0.88 17.48
N VAL A 64 -22.51 -0.98 17.52
CA VAL A 64 -21.57 0.13 17.36
C VAL A 64 -20.99 0.07 15.95
N THR A 65 -21.14 1.15 15.20
CA THR A 65 -20.69 1.27 13.81
C THR A 65 -19.78 2.48 13.66
N VAL A 66 -18.67 2.31 12.93
CA VAL A 66 -17.77 3.39 12.54
C VAL A 66 -17.49 3.32 11.04
N ALA A 67 -17.63 4.45 10.35
CA ALA A 67 -17.49 4.50 8.90
C ALA A 67 -16.76 5.77 8.43
N GLY A 68 -15.96 5.63 7.37
CA GLY A 68 -15.43 6.75 6.58
C GLY A 68 -16.40 7.16 5.47
N LYS A 69 -16.35 8.44 5.08
CA LYS A 69 -17.11 9.00 3.95
C LYS A 69 -16.37 10.19 3.34
N ASN A 70 -16.49 10.34 2.01
CA ASN A 70 -15.93 11.45 1.24
C ASN A 70 -14.43 11.63 1.50
N GLU A 71 -13.68 10.53 1.45
CA GLU A 71 -12.27 10.54 1.79
C GLU A 71 -11.42 11.05 0.63
N THR A 72 -10.37 11.78 0.99
CA THR A 72 -9.38 12.33 0.08
C THR A 72 -7.98 12.08 0.63
N LEU A 73 -7.09 11.77 -0.28
CA LEU A 73 -5.69 11.46 -0.07
C LEU A 73 -4.92 11.89 -1.32
N LEU A 74 -4.36 13.08 -1.24
CA LEU A 74 -3.60 13.71 -2.31
C LEU A 74 -2.11 13.74 -1.94
N PRO A 75 -1.25 12.96 -2.62
CA PRO A 75 0.18 13.14 -2.54
C PRO A 75 0.58 14.52 -3.07
N VAL A 76 1.49 15.19 -2.37
CA VAL A 76 2.06 16.47 -2.79
C VAL A 76 3.57 16.45 -2.69
N ALA A 77 4.24 17.33 -3.43
CA ALA A 77 5.68 17.48 -3.33
C ALA A 77 6.06 17.90 -1.90
N PRO A 78 7.04 17.22 -1.26
CA PRO A 78 7.49 17.58 0.08
C PRO A 78 8.05 19.00 0.11
N LEU A 79 7.67 19.78 1.13
CA LEU A 79 8.19 21.14 1.32
C LEU A 79 9.72 21.17 1.52
N THR A 80 10.30 20.08 2.04
CA THR A 80 11.75 19.92 2.20
C THR A 80 12.47 19.59 0.90
N THR A 81 11.75 19.26 -0.18
CA THR A 81 12.28 18.77 -1.48
C THR A 81 13.15 17.50 -1.38
N ALA A 82 13.20 16.88 -0.20
CA ALA A 82 14.00 15.68 0.02
C ALA A 82 13.34 14.48 -0.66
N LEU A 83 14.13 13.74 -1.45
CA LEU A 83 13.66 12.54 -2.16
C LEU A 83 13.20 11.42 -1.21
N SER A 84 13.69 11.46 0.04
CA SER A 84 13.31 10.56 1.13
C SER A 84 12.16 11.09 1.98
N SER A 85 11.52 12.20 1.62
CA SER A 85 10.32 12.70 2.32
C SER A 85 9.07 12.41 1.50
N ARG A 86 7.96 12.18 2.19
CA ARG A 86 6.62 12.09 1.58
C ARG A 86 5.69 13.06 2.28
N GLU A 87 4.79 13.64 1.50
CA GLU A 87 3.83 14.60 2.02
C GLU A 87 2.46 14.40 1.38
N TYR A 88 1.42 14.55 2.19
CA TYR A 88 0.04 14.30 1.79
C TYR A 88 -0.87 15.41 2.30
N ILE A 89 -1.87 15.75 1.50
CA ILE A 89 -3.04 16.50 1.94
C ILE A 89 -4.19 15.51 2.00
N VAL A 90 -4.78 15.37 3.18
CA VAL A 90 -5.81 14.37 3.44
C VAL A 90 -7.09 15.00 3.99
N GLY A 91 -8.19 14.31 3.76
CA GLY A 91 -9.50 14.69 4.27
C GLY A 91 -10.46 13.52 4.30
N GLY A 92 -11.59 13.71 4.96
CA GLY A 92 -12.62 12.69 5.12
C GLY A 92 -13.55 13.02 6.27
N SER A 93 -14.74 12.45 6.25
CA SER A 93 -15.66 12.48 7.38
C SER A 93 -15.78 11.09 7.97
N PHE A 94 -15.52 10.98 9.26
CA PHE A 94 -15.63 9.73 10.01
C PHE A 94 -16.85 9.85 10.93
N ILE A 95 -17.76 8.88 10.82
CA ILE A 95 -19.02 8.87 11.54
C ILE A 95 -19.04 7.64 12.45
N GLY A 96 -19.34 7.88 13.72
CA GLY A 96 -19.63 6.84 14.71
C GLY A 96 -21.12 6.83 15.05
N ALA A 97 -21.71 5.65 15.17
CA ALA A 97 -23.11 5.47 15.55
C ALA A 97 -23.29 4.27 16.48
N VAL A 98 -24.16 4.42 17.48
CA VAL A 98 -24.62 3.37 18.38
C VAL A 98 -26.12 3.20 18.20
N SER A 99 -26.55 1.97 17.91
CA SER A 99 -27.96 1.64 17.66
C SER A 99 -28.34 0.33 18.36
N GLY A 100 -29.63 -0.03 18.32
CA GLY A 100 -30.17 -1.19 19.01
C GLY A 100 -30.82 -0.86 20.37
N ALA A 101 -31.08 -1.90 21.14
CA ALA A 101 -31.74 -1.87 22.44
C ALA A 101 -30.90 -2.64 23.46
N GLY A 102 -29.67 -2.17 23.69
CA GLY A 102 -28.79 -2.77 24.67
C GLY A 102 -29.34 -2.67 26.09
N LYS A 103 -28.88 -3.57 26.96
CA LYS A 103 -29.39 -3.72 28.34
C LYS A 103 -28.85 -2.68 29.31
N THR A 104 -27.76 -2.01 28.96
CA THR A 104 -27.02 -1.04 29.77
C THR A 104 -27.35 0.39 29.34
N LYS A 105 -27.14 1.35 30.24
CA LYS A 105 -27.24 2.77 29.89
C LYS A 105 -25.95 3.20 29.18
N LEU A 106 -26.09 3.84 28.02
CA LEU A 106 -24.97 4.48 27.33
C LEU A 106 -24.53 5.72 28.11
N ALA A 107 -23.23 5.83 28.35
CA ALA A 107 -22.57 7.00 28.94
C ALA A 107 -21.93 7.90 27.86
N GLY A 108 -21.94 7.46 26.60
CA GLY A 108 -21.32 8.17 25.49
C GLY A 108 -20.16 7.39 24.90
N GLY A 109 -19.06 8.07 24.62
CA GLY A 109 -17.86 7.46 24.08
C GLY A 109 -16.88 8.45 23.46
N SER A 110 -15.97 7.92 22.63
CA SER A 110 -15.05 8.73 21.85
C SER A 110 -14.90 8.23 20.42
N LEU A 111 -14.71 9.15 19.47
CA LEU A 111 -14.33 8.87 18.10
C LEU A 111 -12.97 9.50 17.85
N GLU A 112 -11.97 8.67 17.62
CA GLU A 112 -10.65 9.08 17.16
C GLU A 112 -10.53 8.82 15.66
N ALA A 113 -10.02 9.79 14.90
CA ALA A 113 -9.76 9.62 13.48
C ALA A 113 -8.36 10.13 13.14
N GLY A 114 -7.72 9.43 12.20
CA GLY A 114 -6.38 9.77 11.76
C GLY A 114 -5.95 8.95 10.55
N TYR A 115 -4.64 8.86 10.36
CA TYR A 115 -4.04 8.17 9.23
C TYR A 115 -2.90 7.28 9.69
N GLN A 116 -2.73 6.15 9.01
CA GLN A 116 -1.59 5.28 9.15
C GLN A 116 -0.73 5.40 7.90
N ILE A 117 0.57 5.52 8.10
CA ILE A 117 1.55 5.66 7.02
C ILE A 117 2.57 4.57 7.19
N GLY A 118 2.67 3.69 6.20
CA GLY A 118 3.72 2.69 6.09
C GLY A 118 4.80 3.17 5.12
N CYS A 119 6.04 3.17 5.56
CA CYS A 119 7.20 3.30 4.68
C CYS A 119 7.83 1.92 4.54
N GLY A 120 8.04 1.44 3.31
CA GLY A 120 8.65 0.12 3.09
C GLY A 120 10.09 0.04 3.59
N ILE A 121 10.84 1.13 3.43
CA ILE A 121 12.23 1.26 3.85
C ILE A 121 12.42 2.62 4.51
N MET A 122 13.05 2.64 5.68
CA MET A 122 13.44 3.87 6.35
C MET A 122 14.92 4.17 6.10
N GLY A 123 15.21 5.33 5.52
CA GLY A 123 16.57 5.82 5.30
C GLY A 123 17.22 6.26 6.62
N GLY A 124 18.35 5.65 6.96
CA GLY A 124 19.23 6.08 8.04
C GLY A 124 20.26 7.11 7.57
N PRO A 125 21.20 7.47 8.46
CA PRO A 125 22.25 8.41 8.13
C PRO A 125 23.10 7.89 6.96
N VAL A 126 23.53 8.81 6.10
CA VAL A 126 24.54 8.53 5.08
C VAL A 126 25.89 8.89 5.69
N GLU A 127 26.71 7.89 5.93
CA GLU A 127 28.08 8.09 6.43
C GLU A 127 29.02 8.13 5.23
N LEU A 128 29.70 9.27 5.07
CA LEU A 128 30.76 9.43 4.07
C LEU A 128 32.10 9.39 4.79
N THR A 129 32.81 8.27 4.65
CA THR A 129 34.17 8.12 5.18
C THR A 129 35.15 8.35 4.05
N ALA A 130 35.84 9.49 4.09
CA ALA A 130 36.93 9.80 3.17
C ALA A 130 38.29 9.58 3.86
N GLY A 131 39.16 8.80 3.22
CA GLY A 131 40.52 8.53 3.67
C GLY A 131 41.53 9.00 2.63
N ILE A 132 42.55 9.72 3.10
CA ILE A 132 43.74 10.11 2.34
C ILE A 132 44.90 9.26 2.83
N GLY A 133 45.45 8.40 1.96
CA GLY A 133 46.62 7.58 2.24
C GLY A 133 47.87 8.16 1.58
N LEU A 134 49.04 7.90 2.15
CA LEU A 134 50.33 8.13 1.51
C LEU A 134 51.01 6.78 1.31
N THR A 135 51.29 6.40 0.07
CA THR A 135 52.03 5.17 -0.23
C THR A 135 53.32 5.52 -0.95
N GLY A 136 54.46 5.17 -0.35
CA GLY A 136 55.78 5.40 -0.91
C GLY A 136 56.43 4.10 -1.38
N GLY A 137 57.01 4.08 -2.58
CA GLY A 137 57.85 2.99 -3.07
C GLY A 137 59.31 3.23 -2.73
N PHE A 138 59.99 2.26 -2.12
CA PHE A 138 61.41 2.36 -1.75
C PHE A 138 62.25 1.43 -2.63
N GLY A 139 63.36 1.96 -3.15
CA GLY A 139 64.36 1.23 -3.94
C GLY A 139 65.76 1.32 -3.30
N THR A 140 66.74 0.68 -3.93
CA THR A 140 68.13 0.56 -3.43
C THR A 140 68.87 1.89 -3.23
N GLY A 141 68.34 3.01 -3.73
CA GLY A 141 68.87 4.37 -3.54
C GLY A 141 67.97 5.32 -2.74
N GLY A 142 66.89 4.84 -2.12
CA GLY A 142 65.95 5.66 -1.34
C GLY A 142 64.51 5.64 -1.87
N LEU A 143 63.73 6.66 -1.52
CA LEU A 143 62.32 6.80 -1.94
C LEU A 143 62.24 7.04 -3.46
N THR A 144 61.60 6.14 -4.20
CA THR A 144 61.54 6.19 -5.67
C THR A 144 60.18 6.67 -6.20
N SER A 145 59.12 6.59 -5.39
CA SER A 145 57.80 7.08 -5.77
C SER A 145 56.94 7.40 -4.54
N VAL A 146 56.00 8.34 -4.70
CA VAL A 146 54.96 8.67 -3.73
C VAL A 146 53.63 8.77 -4.47
N SER A 147 52.60 8.10 -3.97
CA SER A 147 51.23 8.24 -4.46
C SER A 147 50.27 8.55 -3.31
N LEU A 148 49.24 9.34 -3.64
CA LEU A 148 48.24 9.84 -2.71
C LEU A 148 46.86 9.25 -3.06
N PRO A 149 46.59 7.97 -2.78
CA PRO A 149 45.28 7.42 -3.05
C PRO A 149 44.21 8.12 -2.18
N ILE A 150 43.18 8.66 -2.84
CA ILE A 150 41.94 9.09 -2.22
C ILE A 150 40.94 7.94 -2.27
N ASN A 151 40.46 7.48 -1.12
CA ASN A 151 39.43 6.46 -1.03
C ASN A 151 38.22 7.06 -0.30
N GLY A 152 37.03 6.93 -0.88
CA GLY A 152 35.77 7.32 -0.26
C GLY A 152 34.85 6.11 -0.15
N LEU A 153 34.37 5.81 1.05
CA LEU A 153 33.32 4.83 1.27
C LEU A 153 32.05 5.57 1.67
N VAL A 154 30.97 5.36 0.91
CA VAL A 154 29.62 5.79 1.26
C VAL A 154 28.92 4.61 1.89
N LYS A 155 28.51 4.73 3.15
CA LYS A 155 27.68 3.75 3.83
C LYS A 155 26.27 4.33 4.00
N VAL A 156 25.27 3.57 3.56
CA VAL A 156 23.85 3.92 3.73
C VAL A 156 23.22 2.90 4.67
N ASP A 157 22.86 3.34 5.87
CA ASP A 157 22.17 2.47 6.82
C ASP A 157 20.66 2.47 6.51
N LEU A 158 20.13 1.36 6.00
CA LEU A 158 18.69 1.18 5.77
C LEU A 158 18.07 0.45 6.95
N LYS A 159 16.94 0.95 7.46
CA LYS A 159 16.14 0.28 8.49
C LYS A 159 14.89 -0.33 7.86
N PRO A 160 14.39 -1.47 8.37
CA PRO A 160 13.10 -2.00 7.98
C PRO A 160 11.99 -0.95 8.12
N GLY A 161 11.02 -1.02 7.22
CA GLY A 161 9.85 -0.17 7.24
C GLY A 161 9.06 -0.21 8.54
N GLN A 162 8.44 0.91 8.90
CA GLN A 162 7.52 1.00 10.04
C GLN A 162 6.21 1.66 9.63
N VAL A 163 5.14 1.36 10.39
CA VAL A 163 3.84 2.01 10.27
C VAL A 163 3.72 3.07 11.37
N THR A 164 3.61 4.32 10.98
CA THR A 164 3.38 5.45 11.88
C THR A 164 1.90 5.80 11.91
N ILE A 165 1.34 5.92 13.12
CA ILE A 165 -0.03 6.37 13.34
C ILE A 165 0.00 7.88 13.59
N VAL A 166 -0.74 8.63 12.78
CA VAL A 166 -0.93 10.07 12.90
C VAL A 166 -2.35 10.34 13.37
N PRO A 167 -2.59 10.48 14.68
CA PRO A 167 -3.90 10.86 15.21
C PRO A 167 -4.18 12.32 14.86
N VAL A 168 -5.31 12.60 14.23
CA VAL A 168 -5.66 13.96 13.78
C VAL A 168 -6.64 14.60 14.76
N ASN A 169 -7.67 13.86 15.17
CA ASN A 169 -8.64 14.37 16.12
C ASN A 169 -9.27 13.24 16.94
N LYS A 170 -9.57 13.55 18.20
CA LYS A 170 -10.36 12.69 19.09
C LYS A 170 -11.49 13.51 19.67
N LYS A 171 -12.72 13.05 19.45
CA LYS A 171 -13.95 13.71 19.91
C LYS A 171 -14.69 12.82 20.89
N THR A 172 -14.91 13.31 22.12
CA THR A 172 -15.84 12.68 23.06
C THR A 172 -17.28 13.12 22.78
N PHE A 173 -18.23 12.24 23.05
CA PHE A 173 -19.67 12.47 22.81
C PHE A 173 -20.49 11.71 23.85
N GLU A 174 -21.69 12.21 24.19
CA GLU A 174 -22.63 11.55 25.12
C GLU A 174 -23.83 10.90 24.42
N GLY A 175 -24.04 11.23 23.15
CA GLY A 175 -25.17 10.76 22.36
C GLY A 175 -24.95 9.41 21.69
N LYS A 176 -25.84 9.06 20.76
CA LYS A 176 -25.74 7.85 19.94
C LYS A 176 -24.93 8.03 18.66
N THR A 177 -24.64 9.27 18.26
CA THR A 177 -23.92 9.55 17.03
C THR A 177 -22.87 10.60 17.25
N THR A 178 -21.78 10.50 16.51
CA THR A 178 -20.68 11.46 16.51
C THR A 178 -20.06 11.52 15.12
N ARG A 179 -19.44 12.66 14.80
CA ARG A 179 -18.75 12.86 13.55
C ARG A 179 -17.51 13.72 13.76
N THR A 180 -16.42 13.31 13.16
CA THR A 180 -15.23 14.12 12.97
C THR A 180 -14.97 14.29 11.48
N THR A 181 -14.79 15.53 11.06
CA THR A 181 -14.46 15.86 9.66
C THR A 181 -13.06 16.45 9.63
N ILE A 182 -12.20 15.85 8.80
CA ILE A 182 -10.85 16.29 8.52
C ILE A 182 -10.86 16.91 7.12
N THR A 183 -10.28 18.09 6.97
CA THR A 183 -10.25 18.80 5.68
C THR A 183 -8.89 19.45 5.50
N GLY A 184 -8.20 19.09 4.42
CA GLY A 184 -6.93 19.72 4.05
C GLY A 184 -5.80 19.50 5.07
N PHE A 185 -5.86 18.41 5.86
CA PHE A 185 -4.83 18.15 6.87
C PHE A 185 -3.55 17.71 6.18
N ARG A 186 -2.42 18.34 6.54
CA ARG A 186 -1.14 18.10 5.89
C ARG A 186 -0.28 17.17 6.74
N ILE A 187 0.12 16.06 6.14
CA ILE A 187 0.90 15.01 6.80
C ILE A 187 2.25 14.91 6.13
N LYS A 188 3.32 14.96 6.92
CA LYS A 188 4.70 14.82 6.46
C LYS A 188 5.35 13.62 7.13
N ILE A 189 6.08 12.83 6.35
CA ILE A 189 6.98 11.80 6.86
C ILE A 189 8.35 11.94 6.20
N ASP A 190 9.40 11.94 7.02
CA ASP A 190 10.80 11.98 6.58
C ASP A 190 11.42 10.59 6.59
N SER A 191 12.55 10.45 5.90
CA SER A 191 13.29 9.18 5.80
C SER A 191 12.50 8.01 5.21
N CYS A 192 11.41 8.26 4.50
CA CYS A 192 10.65 7.26 3.76
C CYS A 192 11.29 7.05 2.39
N VAL A 193 12.13 6.02 2.26
CA VAL A 193 12.84 5.72 1.01
C VAL A 193 12.00 4.75 0.18
N GLY A 194 11.71 5.14 -1.07
CA GLY A 194 10.95 4.31 -2.01
C GLY A 194 9.43 4.47 -1.86
N GLN A 195 8.69 3.38 -2.06
CA GLN A 195 7.23 3.42 -2.04
C GLN A 195 6.69 3.60 -0.61
N SER A 196 5.64 4.40 -0.51
CA SER A 196 4.92 4.70 0.71
C SER A 196 3.46 4.27 0.59
N PHE A 197 2.87 3.93 1.73
CA PHE A 197 1.49 3.48 1.84
C PHE A 197 0.79 4.32 2.88
N ILE A 198 -0.43 4.75 2.58
CA ILE A 198 -1.22 5.54 3.52
C ILE A 198 -2.68 5.13 3.46
N ARG A 199 -3.30 5.03 4.63
CA ARG A 199 -4.73 4.77 4.80
C ARG A 199 -5.28 5.59 5.95
N SER A 200 -6.55 5.92 5.90
CA SER A 200 -7.28 6.46 7.04
C SER A 200 -7.60 5.38 8.06
N TYR A 201 -7.80 5.79 9.32
CA TYR A 201 -8.44 4.97 10.32
C TYR A 201 -9.40 5.82 11.15
N ALA A 202 -10.42 5.17 11.71
CA ALA A 202 -11.22 5.76 12.76
C ALA A 202 -11.57 4.72 13.82
N THR A 203 -11.26 5.01 15.07
CA THR A 203 -11.53 4.16 16.22
C THR A 203 -12.67 4.77 17.01
N MET A 204 -13.77 4.04 17.13
CA MET A 204 -14.89 4.41 17.96
C MET A 204 -14.88 3.56 19.23
N THR A 205 -14.95 4.24 20.37
CA THR A 205 -15.22 3.66 21.68
C THR A 205 -16.63 4.04 22.09
N SER A 206 -17.46 3.06 22.42
CA SER A 206 -18.76 3.24 23.06
C SER A 206 -18.61 2.88 24.53
N SER A 207 -19.08 3.75 25.41
CA SER A 207 -18.93 3.62 26.86
C SER A 207 -20.29 3.46 27.53
N THR A 208 -20.34 2.57 28.52
CA THR A 208 -21.43 2.46 29.50
C THR A 208 -20.89 2.84 30.88
N ASP A 209 -21.66 2.65 31.95
CA ASP A 209 -21.19 2.91 33.31
C ASP A 209 -19.97 2.04 33.70
N ASN A 210 -19.81 0.85 33.11
CA ASN A 210 -18.76 -0.12 33.51
C ASN A 210 -18.03 -0.81 32.35
N THR A 211 -18.33 -0.47 31.09
CA THR A 211 -17.72 -1.11 29.90
C THR A 211 -17.32 -0.10 28.85
N ASP A 212 -16.24 -0.41 28.13
CA ASP A 212 -15.82 0.28 26.92
C ASP A 212 -15.73 -0.75 25.78
N ASP A 213 -16.53 -0.55 24.74
CA ASP A 213 -16.56 -1.37 23.55
C ASP A 213 -15.89 -0.61 22.40
N VAL A 214 -14.89 -1.21 21.76
CA VAL A 214 -14.04 -0.53 20.76
C VAL A 214 -14.17 -1.20 19.40
N VAL A 215 -14.50 -0.42 18.38
CA VAL A 215 -14.54 -0.85 16.98
C VAL A 215 -13.73 0.12 16.13
N THR A 216 -13.08 -0.42 15.10
CA THR A 216 -12.20 0.38 14.24
C THR A 216 -12.56 0.23 12.77
N TYR A 217 -12.64 1.37 12.10
CA TYR A 217 -12.69 1.51 10.65
C TYR A 217 -11.27 1.61 10.08
N MET A 218 -11.02 0.89 8.99
CA MET A 218 -9.76 0.94 8.26
C MET A 218 -10.06 1.27 6.80
N GLY A 219 -9.61 2.45 6.35
CA GLY A 219 -9.82 2.87 4.96
C GLY A 219 -8.97 2.09 3.96
N VAL A 220 -9.26 2.32 2.67
CA VAL A 220 -8.48 1.73 1.57
C VAL A 220 -7.04 2.25 1.61
N THR A 221 -6.08 1.34 1.49
CA THR A 221 -4.67 1.70 1.41
C THR A 221 -4.33 2.23 0.02
N LYS A 222 -3.73 3.42 -0.03
CA LYS A 222 -3.16 3.99 -1.26
C LYS A 222 -1.63 3.86 -1.24
N ALA A 223 -1.10 3.32 -2.32
CA ALA A 223 0.32 3.33 -2.61
C ALA A 223 0.73 4.62 -3.34
N VAL A 224 1.89 5.17 -2.98
CA VAL A 224 2.45 6.43 -3.51
C VAL A 224 3.95 6.31 -3.67
#